data_AF-A0A3M1RBY3-F1
#
_entry.id   AF-A0A3M1RBY3-F1
#
_cell.length_a   1.000
_cell.length_b   1.000
_cell.length_c   1.000
_cell.angle_alpha   90.00
_cell.angle_beta   90.00
_cell.angle_gamma   90.00
#
_symmetry.space_group_name_H-M   'P 1'
#
loop_
_entity.id
_entity.type
_entity.pdbx_description
1 polymer ?
#
loop_
_entity_poly.entity_id
_entity_poly.type
_entity_poly.pdbx_seq_one_letter_code
_entity_poly.pdbx_strand_id
1 'polypeptide(L)'
;MSSRVYSVTSWKCLIEDARKTERDNRLHPDRPAATPYVRSTLADDAHTVVAASDYVTSVPLTLAKWMPANYSVLGTDGFGRSEDRRRLRRFFEVDAEHIALAALYELAKGGHYPAEKLTTAIRELDIDPEKAPPWTV
;
A
#
# COMPACT_ATOMS: atom_id res chain seq x y z
N MET A 1 1.08 -10.64 -16.63
CA MET A 1 1.37 -9.67 -15.55
C MET A 1 2.17 -10.38 -14.48
N SER A 2 3.23 -9.76 -13.96
CA SER A 2 4.08 -10.33 -12.90
C SER A 2 3.93 -9.47 -11.64
N SER A 3 4.04 -10.09 -10.46
CA SER A 3 4.02 -9.40 -9.17
C SER A 3 5.24 -9.78 -8.36
N ARG A 4 5.82 -8.83 -7.63
CA ARG A 4 6.82 -9.10 -6.58
C ARG A 4 6.17 -8.90 -5.22
N VAL A 5 6.37 -9.85 -4.31
CA VAL A 5 5.78 -9.83 -2.97
C VAL A 5 6.89 -9.54 -1.97
N TYR A 6 6.66 -8.55 -1.11
CA TYR A 6 7.62 -8.11 -0.10
C TYR A 6 7.04 -8.32 1.30
N SER A 7 7.85 -8.84 2.22
CA SER A 7 7.49 -8.94 3.62
C SER A 7 8.07 -7.76 4.40
N VAL A 8 7.22 -6.83 4.84
CA VAL A 8 7.65 -5.71 5.68
C VAL A 8 7.60 -6.13 7.15
N THR A 9 8.76 -6.45 7.70
CA THR A 9 8.89 -6.88 9.10
C THR A 9 8.83 -5.73 10.10
N SER A 10 9.19 -4.51 9.69
CA SER A 10 9.16 -3.32 10.54
C SER A 10 9.03 -2.03 9.73
N TRP A 11 7.83 -1.44 9.71
CA TRP A 11 7.60 -0.11 9.15
C TRP A 11 8.46 0.95 9.85
N LYS A 12 8.63 0.82 11.17
CA LYS A 12 9.43 1.74 11.99
C LYS A 12 10.89 1.78 11.55
N CYS A 13 11.53 0.62 11.37
CA CYS A 13 12.94 0.58 10.96
C CYS A 13 13.14 1.16 9.56
N LEU A 14 12.19 0.94 8.64
CA LEU A 14 12.24 1.51 7.29
C LEU A 14 12.15 3.04 7.31
N ILE A 15 11.27 3.62 8.13
CA ILE A 15 11.19 5.10 8.21
C ILE A 15 12.39 5.70 8.93
N GLU A 16 12.93 5.04 9.95
CA GLU A 16 14.15 5.49 10.63
C GLU A 16 15.34 5.50 9.67
N ASP A 17 15.52 4.45 8.87
CA ASP A 17 16.52 4.39 7.81
C ASP A 17 16.32 5.51 6.79
N ALA A 18 15.11 5.66 6.25
CA ALA A 18 14.86 6.65 5.20
C ALA A 18 15.05 8.10 5.68
N ARG A 19 14.64 8.40 6.92
CA ARG A 19 14.90 9.70 7.56
C ARG A 19 16.38 9.94 7.82
N LYS A 20 17.12 8.91 8.26
CA LYS A 20 18.56 9.00 8.48
C LYS A 20 19.29 9.29 7.18
N THR A 21 18.97 8.55 6.12
CA THR A 21 19.55 8.74 4.78
C THR A 21 19.25 10.12 4.22
N GLU A 22 18.00 10.58 4.31
CA GLU A 22 17.66 11.94 3.87
C GLU A 22 18.38 13.03 4.67
N ARG A 23 18.45 12.87 6.00
CA ARG A 23 19.18 13.79 6.86
C ARG A 23 20.65 13.84 6.47
N ASP A 24 21.27 12.68 6.22
CA ASP A 24 22.67 12.59 5.83
C ASP A 24 22.93 13.28 4.49
N ASN A 25 22.10 12.99 3.47
CA ASN A 25 22.18 13.63 2.16
C ASN A 25 22.04 15.16 2.25
N ARG A 26 21.12 15.66 3.10
CA ARG A 26 20.92 17.11 3.31
C ARG A 26 22.12 17.78 3.97
N LEU A 27 22.82 17.07 4.85
CA LEU A 27 23.96 17.62 5.60
C LEU A 27 25.32 17.42 4.90
N HIS A 28 25.36 16.62 3.84
CA HIS A 28 26.56 16.34 3.06
C HIS A 28 26.28 16.45 1.54
N PRO A 29 25.92 17.65 1.05
CA PRO A 29 25.55 17.85 -0.36
C PRO A 29 26.73 17.65 -1.33
N ASP A 30 27.95 17.62 -0.83
CA ASP A 30 29.19 17.34 -1.56
C ASP A 30 29.43 15.84 -1.83
N ARG A 31 28.66 14.96 -1.19
CA ARG A 31 28.78 13.50 -1.34
C ARG A 31 27.72 12.95 -2.29
N PRO A 32 27.97 11.82 -2.95
CA PRO A 32 26.93 11.11 -3.68
C PRO A 32 25.74 10.79 -2.77
N ALA A 33 24.52 11.15 -3.21
CA ALA A 33 23.32 10.93 -2.44
C ALA A 33 23.07 9.42 -2.24
N ALA A 34 22.92 9.00 -0.99
CA ALA A 34 22.55 7.64 -0.65
C ALA A 34 21.04 7.41 -0.87
N THR A 35 20.69 6.16 -1.20
CA THR A 35 19.30 5.73 -1.41
C THR A 35 18.80 4.97 -0.18
N PRO A 36 17.64 5.32 0.40
CA PRO A 36 17.04 4.57 1.50
C PRO A 36 16.83 3.08 1.17
N TYR A 37 16.95 2.21 2.16
CA TYR A 37 16.81 0.76 2.00
C TYR A 37 15.48 0.36 1.36
N VAL A 38 14.39 1.02 1.74
CA VAL A 38 13.08 0.74 1.16
C VAL A 38 13.05 1.03 -0.34
N ARG A 39 13.74 2.09 -0.79
CA ARG A 39 13.79 2.46 -2.21
C ARG A 39 14.71 1.53 -3.00
N SER A 40 15.84 1.09 -2.41
CA SER A 40 16.75 0.16 -3.08
C SER A 40 16.21 -1.28 -3.15
N THR A 41 15.25 -1.63 -2.31
CA THR A 41 14.61 -2.96 -2.31
C THR A 41 13.48 -3.06 -3.35
N LEU A 42 12.82 -1.95 -3.66
CA LEU A 42 11.80 -1.91 -4.71
C LEU A 42 12.47 -1.98 -6.09
N ALA A 43 11.87 -2.76 -6.99
CA ALA A 43 12.36 -2.84 -8.35
C ALA A 43 12.08 -1.54 -9.13
N ASP A 44 13.01 -1.13 -10.00
CA ASP A 44 12.90 0.11 -10.78
C ASP A 44 11.70 0.13 -11.74
N ASP A 45 11.16 -1.05 -12.07
CA ASP A 45 10.00 -1.27 -12.94
C ASP A 45 8.66 -1.33 -12.18
N ALA A 46 8.64 -1.02 -10.88
CA ALA A 46 7.41 -1.06 -10.08
C ALA A 46 6.44 0.07 -10.51
N HIS A 47 5.54 -0.25 -11.45
CA HIS A 47 4.48 0.65 -11.93
C HIS A 47 3.46 1.01 -10.85
N THR A 48 3.23 0.10 -9.90
CA THR A 48 2.25 0.21 -8.82
C THR A 48 2.76 -0.57 -7.62
N VAL A 49 2.58 -0.01 -6.42
CA VAL A 49 2.84 -0.68 -5.14
C VAL A 49 1.59 -0.63 -4.29
N VAL A 50 1.17 -1.79 -3.76
CA VAL A 50 0.08 -1.90 -2.79
C VAL A 50 0.66 -2.39 -1.47
N ALA A 51 0.47 -1.64 -0.40
CA ALA A 51 0.76 -2.07 0.96
C ALA A 51 -0.53 -2.41 1.70
N ALA A 52 -0.59 -3.57 2.34
CA ALA A 52 -1.69 -3.94 3.22
C ALA A 52 -1.15 -4.24 4.61
N SER A 53 -1.85 -3.77 5.65
CA SER A 53 -1.47 -3.97 7.04
C SER A 53 -2.67 -4.28 7.92
N ASP A 54 -2.47 -5.12 8.94
CA ASP A 54 -3.45 -5.29 10.03
C ASP A 54 -3.41 -4.08 11.03
N TYR A 55 -2.64 -3.03 10.72
CA TYR A 55 -2.64 -1.72 11.38
C TYR A 55 -3.34 -0.67 10.52
N VAL A 56 -3.68 0.46 11.14
CA VAL A 56 -4.20 1.66 10.46
C VAL A 56 -3.30 2.10 9.30
N THR A 57 -3.91 2.64 8.24
CA THR A 57 -3.23 3.13 7.02
C THR A 57 -2.10 4.12 7.31
N SER A 58 -2.21 4.89 8.39
CA SER A 58 -1.17 5.85 8.81
C SER A 58 0.20 5.19 9.00
N VAL A 59 0.28 3.90 9.35
CA VAL A 59 1.54 3.18 9.56
C VAL A 59 2.29 2.95 8.23
N PRO A 60 1.74 2.26 7.20
CA PRO A 60 2.42 2.17 5.91
C PRO A 60 2.53 3.51 5.17
N LEU A 61 1.61 4.46 5.39
CA LEU A 61 1.69 5.80 4.81
C LEU A 61 2.90 6.60 5.30
N THR A 62 3.50 6.23 6.44
CA THR A 62 4.75 6.84 6.89
C THR A 62 5.87 6.76 5.84
N LEU A 63 5.86 5.76 4.97
CA LEU A 63 6.85 5.58 3.91
C LEU A 63 6.50 6.27 2.58
N ALA A 64 5.30 6.85 2.44
CA ALA A 64 4.77 7.35 1.17
C ALA A 64 5.74 8.27 0.42
N LYS A 65 6.50 9.10 1.15
CA LYS A 65 7.53 9.99 0.59
C LYS A 65 8.60 9.29 -0.25
N TRP A 66 8.96 8.05 0.10
CA TRP A 66 10.04 7.29 -0.58
C TRP A 66 9.49 6.23 -1.53
N MET A 67 8.18 6.07 -1.61
CA MET A 67 7.51 5.10 -2.48
C MET A 67 7.32 5.66 -3.90
N PRO A 68 7.09 4.81 -4.90
CA PRO A 68 6.65 5.24 -6.23
C PRO A 68 5.35 6.07 -6.17
N ALA A 69 5.08 6.87 -7.20
CA ALA A 69 3.91 7.74 -7.25
C ALA A 69 2.57 6.98 -7.13
N ASN A 70 2.53 5.72 -7.59
CA ASN A 70 1.36 4.84 -7.49
C ASN A 70 1.49 3.91 -6.28
N TYR A 71 1.47 4.49 -5.09
CA TYR A 71 1.50 3.76 -3.81
C TYR A 71 0.13 3.79 -3.14
N SER A 72 -0.56 2.65 -3.16
CA SER A 72 -1.84 2.45 -2.49
C SER A 72 -1.65 1.74 -1.15
N VAL A 73 -2.41 2.14 -0.13
CA VAL A 73 -2.31 1.60 1.24
C VAL A 73 -3.68 1.15 1.71
N LEU A 74 -3.75 -0.09 2.19
CA LEU A 74 -4.90 -0.68 2.87
C LEU A 74 -4.53 -0.91 4.33
N GLY A 75 -5.44 -0.58 5.23
CA GLY A 75 -5.22 -0.67 6.67
C GLY A 75 -6.52 -0.75 7.45
N THR A 76 -6.39 -1.07 8.73
CA THR A 76 -7.52 -1.35 9.62
C THR A 76 -7.99 -0.11 10.38
N ASP A 77 -8.28 0.97 9.65
CA ASP A 77 -8.81 2.21 10.21
C ASP A 77 -10.25 2.02 10.74
N GLY A 78 -10.49 2.48 11.97
CA GLY A 78 -11.79 2.36 12.65
C GLY A 78 -11.71 1.58 13.96
N PHE A 79 -12.87 1.33 14.57
CA PHE A 79 -12.95 0.59 15.82
C PHE A 79 -12.97 -0.93 15.59
N GLY A 80 -12.30 -1.66 16.48
CA GLY A 80 -12.31 -3.12 16.48
C GLY A 80 -13.70 -3.70 16.74
N ARG A 81 -13.94 -4.90 16.19
CA ARG A 81 -15.19 -5.65 16.35
C ARG A 81 -14.91 -7.10 16.70
N SER A 82 -15.86 -7.76 17.36
CA SER A 82 -15.79 -9.18 17.66
C SER A 82 -16.40 -9.99 16.52
N GLU A 83 -15.55 -10.47 15.61
CA GLU A 83 -15.91 -11.35 14.49
C GLU A 83 -14.74 -12.28 14.18
N ASP A 84 -14.93 -13.25 13.28
CA ASP A 84 -13.82 -14.08 12.81
C ASP A 84 -12.83 -13.30 11.93
N ARG A 85 -11.60 -13.82 11.82
CA ARG A 85 -10.50 -13.15 11.11
C ARG A 85 -10.82 -12.87 9.64
N ARG A 86 -11.53 -13.75 8.94
CA ARG A 86 -11.84 -13.56 7.51
C ARG A 86 -12.82 -12.40 7.35
N ARG A 87 -13.89 -12.40 8.16
CA ARG A 87 -14.88 -11.31 8.16
C ARG A 87 -14.29 -9.98 8.58
N LEU A 88 -13.41 -9.95 9.58
CA LEU A 88 -12.75 -8.71 9.99
C LEU A 88 -11.84 -8.14 8.90
N ARG A 89 -11.06 -8.99 8.22
CA ARG A 89 -10.22 -8.51 7.10
C ARG A 89 -11.04 -8.00 5.92
N ARG A 90 -12.17 -8.67 5.62
CA ARG A 90 -13.14 -8.19 4.63
C ARG A 90 -13.75 -6.85 5.03
N PHE A 91 -14.14 -6.74 6.30
CA PHE A 91 -14.74 -5.53 6.86
C PHE A 91 -13.77 -4.35 6.75
N PHE A 92 -12.52 -4.51 7.17
CA PHE A 92 -11.47 -3.49 7.10
C PHE A 92 -10.83 -3.33 5.72
N GLU A 93 -11.27 -4.07 4.70
CA GLU A 93 -10.79 -3.91 3.31
C GLU A 93 -9.30 -4.27 3.13
N VAL A 94 -8.82 -5.24 3.91
CA VAL A 94 -7.41 -5.72 3.90
C VAL A 94 -7.28 -7.19 3.50
N ASP A 95 -8.33 -7.81 2.96
CA ASP A 95 -8.29 -9.16 2.42
C ASP A 95 -7.68 -9.23 1.01
N ALA A 96 -7.58 -10.44 0.46
CA ALA A 96 -6.91 -10.66 -0.82
C ALA A 96 -7.65 -9.97 -1.98
N GLU A 97 -8.98 -9.95 -1.93
CA GLU A 97 -9.85 -9.36 -2.91
C GLU A 97 -9.70 -7.84 -2.96
N HIS A 98 -9.65 -7.16 -1.81
CA HIS A 98 -9.39 -5.72 -1.76
C HIS A 98 -7.96 -5.38 -2.19
N ILE A 99 -6.96 -6.20 -1.85
CA ILE A 99 -5.58 -6.03 -2.35
C ILE A 99 -5.54 -6.14 -3.89
N ALA A 100 -6.25 -7.11 -4.47
CA ALA A 100 -6.33 -7.28 -5.90
C ALA A 100 -7.03 -6.09 -6.58
N LEU A 101 -8.16 -5.62 -6.02
CA LEU A 101 -8.87 -4.45 -6.55
C LEU A 101 -8.00 -3.19 -6.49
N ALA A 102 -7.29 -2.96 -5.39
CA ALA A 102 -6.38 -1.81 -5.25
C ALA A 102 -5.26 -1.84 -6.30
N ALA A 103 -4.71 -3.02 -6.60
CA ALA A 103 -3.71 -3.18 -7.66
C ALA A 103 -4.29 -2.89 -9.04
N LEU A 104 -5.47 -3.43 -9.36
CA LEU A 104 -6.14 -3.19 -10.65
C LEU A 104 -6.51 -1.72 -10.84
N TYR A 105 -6.99 -1.07 -9.77
CA TYR A 105 -7.34 0.36 -9.79
C TYR A 105 -6.13 1.23 -10.10
N GLU A 106 -5.01 1.02 -9.42
CA GLU A 106 -3.78 1.79 -9.66
C GLU A 106 -3.18 1.49 -11.04
N LEU A 107 -3.25 0.25 -11.52
CA LEU A 107 -2.87 -0.07 -12.90
C LEU A 107 -3.77 0.65 -13.91
N ALA A 108 -5.06 0.77 -13.63
CA ALA A 108 -6.00 1.48 -14.51
C ALA A 108 -5.70 2.98 -14.54
N LYS A 109 -5.42 3.59 -13.38
CA LYS A 109 -4.99 4.98 -13.25
C LYS A 109 -3.70 5.26 -14.04
N GLY A 110 -2.79 4.28 -14.09
CA GLY A 110 -1.56 4.33 -14.89
C GLY A 110 -1.73 3.97 -16.37
N GLY A 111 -2.94 3.66 -16.86
CA GLY A 111 -3.19 3.25 -18.24
C GLY A 111 -2.71 1.83 -18.60
N HIS A 112 -2.35 1.03 -17.59
CA HIS A 112 -1.89 -0.35 -17.75
C HIS A 112 -3.01 -1.40 -17.59
N TYR A 113 -4.22 -0.95 -17.26
CA TYR A 113 -5.42 -1.78 -17.17
C TYR A 113 -6.66 -1.01 -17.67
N PRO A 114 -7.60 -1.63 -18.41
CA PRO A 114 -8.78 -0.92 -18.90
C PRO A 114 -9.74 -0.57 -17.75
N ALA A 115 -10.05 0.73 -17.60
CA ALA A 115 -10.85 1.23 -16.48
C ALA A 115 -12.28 0.64 -16.47
N GLU A 116 -12.85 0.38 -17.64
CA GLU A 116 -14.17 -0.23 -17.80
C GLU A 116 -14.26 -1.65 -17.22
N LYS A 117 -13.12 -2.34 -17.07
CA LYS A 117 -13.07 -3.68 -16.45
C LYS A 117 -13.08 -3.65 -14.93
N LEU A 118 -12.93 -2.48 -14.28
CA LEU A 118 -12.96 -2.36 -12.83
C LEU A 118 -14.34 -2.74 -12.26
N THR A 119 -15.43 -2.33 -12.92
CA THR A 119 -16.78 -2.69 -12.48
C THR A 119 -17.02 -4.20 -12.52
N THR A 120 -16.47 -4.90 -13.52
CA THR A 120 -16.50 -6.36 -13.57
C THR A 120 -15.67 -6.97 -12.45
N ALA A 121 -14.46 -6.46 -12.21
CA ALA A 121 -13.58 -6.96 -11.15
C ALA A 121 -14.22 -6.81 -9.76
N ILE A 122 -14.87 -5.69 -9.45
CA ILE A 122 -15.59 -5.48 -8.18
C ILE A 122 -16.65 -6.58 -7.97
N ARG A 123 -17.41 -6.91 -9.03
CA ARG A 123 -18.44 -7.96 -8.98
C ARG A 123 -17.83 -9.36 -8.81
N GLU A 124 -16.79 -9.69 -9.56
CA GLU A 124 -16.12 -11.00 -9.49
C GLU A 124 -15.41 -11.22 -8.15
N LEU A 125 -14.94 -10.14 -7.52
CA LEU A 125 -14.30 -10.15 -6.20
C LEU A 125 -15.31 -10.06 -5.04
N ASP A 126 -16.62 -10.00 -5.34
CA ASP A 126 -17.72 -9.92 -4.36
C ASP A 126 -17.67 -8.67 -3.45
N ILE A 127 -17.06 -7.58 -3.91
CA ILE A 127 -16.85 -6.37 -3.10
C ILE A 127 -18.12 -5.51 -3.16
N ASP A 128 -18.62 -5.10 -1.98
CA ASP A 128 -19.74 -4.18 -1.85
C ASP A 128 -19.26 -2.73 -1.91
N PRO A 129 -19.52 -1.99 -3.01
CA PRO A 129 -19.09 -0.60 -3.15
C PRO A 129 -19.92 0.38 -2.31
N GLU A 130 -21.10 -0.03 -1.82
CA GLU A 130 -22.01 0.83 -1.05
C GLU A 130 -21.85 0.62 0.47
N LYS A 131 -20.97 -0.30 0.88
CA LYS A 131 -20.64 -0.53 2.29
C LYS A 131 -20.07 0.75 2.91
N ALA A 132 -20.54 1.08 4.11
CA ALA A 132 -20.01 2.21 4.87
C ALA A 132 -18.49 2.06 5.12
N PRO A 133 -17.71 3.15 5.04
CA PRO A 133 -16.28 3.10 5.31
C PRO A 133 -16.00 2.59 6.73
N PRO A 134 -14.99 1.72 6.95
CA PRO A 134 -14.76 1.07 8.25
C PRO A 134 -14.57 2.01 9.44
N TRP A 135 -14.05 3.22 9.22
CA TRP A 135 -13.83 4.25 10.24
C TRP A 135 -15.05 5.11 10.58
N THR A 136 -16.20 4.88 9.93
CA THR A 136 -17.43 5.64 10.17
C THR A 136 -18.46 4.91 11.03
N VAL A 137 -18.17 3.66 11.39
CA VAL A 137 -19.11 2.70 12.00
C VAL A 137 -18.51 1.97 13.20
#